data_AF-A0A2K9LF67-F1
#
_entry.id   AF-A0A2K9LF67-F1
#
_cell.length_a   1.000
_cell.length_b   1.000
_cell.length_c   1.000
_cell.angle_alpha   90.00
_cell.angle_beta   90.00
_cell.angle_gamma   90.00
#
_symmetry.space_group_name_H-M   'P 1'
#
loop_
_entity.id
_entity.type
_entity.pdbx_description
1 polymer ?
#
loop_
_entity_poly.entity_id
_entity_poly.type
_entity_poly.pdbx_seq_one_letter_code
_entity_poly.pdbx_strand_id
1 'polypeptide(L)'
;MLLAFAPSHAQAADTAPAGAASHYRQHCAACHGADRLGGMGPALLPENLSRLRKADAAQVVRDGRVATQMPPFGATLSADQIAALIDWIYTPVVPAPRWSEADIRASRIQHMDPATLADRPVFDADPLNLFLVVEAGDHHVSVLDGDRLEPIHRFPSRHALHGGPKFAQGGRYVYFGSRDGWITKYDLWNLKVVAEVRAGINTRNVAVSPDGSHVAVANYLPHTLVLLDGDLNLLKSIEVTDRDGRRSSRVSAVYEASPRQSFVAALKDVPEVWEISYTRAVEDIPVGFIHDFKQREGEFIPGYLNPRRTQLEDVLDDFFFTQDYSELMGASREGRGQVVNLDVRKKVADLPLDGMPHLGSGITWIWQGRRVMASTNLKLAEVTVIDLDSWQVLRRIPIRGPGFFLRSHQNSRYAFVDSMMSPQAKHLLQVIDKETLEVVREIAGQPGRTLAHVEFTRDGRYALASIWEDDGAVVVYDAQTLQEVKRLPMKKPVGKYNVWNKITREEGTSH
;
A
#
# COMPACT_ATOMS: atom_id res chain seq x y z
N MET A 1 25.25 -81.11 -5.76
CA MET A 1 23.95 -80.66 -6.31
C MET A 1 23.40 -79.63 -5.33
N LEU A 2 23.95 -78.41 -5.36
CA LEU A 2 23.44 -77.20 -6.03
C LEU A 2 22.35 -76.48 -5.22
N LEU A 3 22.82 -75.47 -4.46
CA LEU A 3 22.05 -74.37 -3.89
C LEU A 3 21.41 -73.53 -5.00
N ALA A 4 20.19 -73.04 -4.77
CA ALA A 4 19.58 -71.98 -5.58
C ALA A 4 19.09 -70.85 -4.66
N PHE A 5 19.71 -69.69 -4.82
CA PHE A 5 19.39 -68.40 -4.21
C PHE A 5 18.11 -67.82 -4.82
N ALA A 6 17.23 -67.24 -4.00
CA ALA A 6 16.15 -66.35 -4.44
C ALA A 6 16.56 -64.88 -4.22
N PRO A 7 16.46 -64.00 -5.22
CA PRO A 7 16.81 -62.59 -5.05
C PRO A 7 15.63 -61.78 -4.49
N SER A 8 15.91 -61.09 -3.38
CA SER A 8 15.11 -60.01 -2.81
C SER A 8 15.01 -58.84 -3.81
N HIS A 9 13.81 -58.53 -4.28
CA HIS A 9 13.55 -57.31 -5.03
C HIS A 9 13.26 -56.17 -4.04
N ALA A 10 14.24 -55.31 -3.84
CA ALA A 10 14.04 -54.01 -3.20
C ALA A 10 13.14 -53.16 -4.10
N GLN A 11 11.97 -52.76 -3.59
CA GLN A 11 11.16 -51.70 -4.17
C GLN A 11 11.94 -50.38 -4.04
N ALA A 12 12.53 -49.93 -5.15
CA ALA A 12 12.88 -48.55 -5.33
C ALA A 12 11.58 -47.74 -5.34
N ALA A 13 11.41 -46.84 -4.37
CA ALA A 13 10.36 -45.85 -4.41
C ALA A 13 10.63 -44.90 -5.59
N ASP A 14 9.85 -45.04 -6.66
CA ASP A 14 9.78 -44.09 -7.76
C ASP A 14 9.20 -42.76 -7.25
N THR A 15 10.08 -41.84 -6.82
CA THR A 15 9.71 -40.42 -6.73
C THR A 15 9.89 -39.80 -8.11
N ALA A 16 8.86 -39.88 -8.95
CA ALA A 16 8.80 -39.06 -10.16
C ALA A 16 8.99 -37.57 -9.79
N PRO A 17 9.79 -36.78 -10.53
CA PRO A 17 9.94 -35.37 -10.25
C PRO A 17 8.56 -34.69 -10.33
N ALA A 18 8.17 -34.04 -9.24
CA ALA A 18 6.90 -33.33 -9.17
C ALA A 18 6.83 -32.29 -10.31
N GLY A 19 5.78 -32.30 -11.11
CA GLY A 19 5.64 -31.36 -12.24
C GLY A 19 5.56 -29.90 -11.76
N ALA A 20 5.77 -28.94 -12.67
CA ALA A 20 5.83 -27.50 -12.37
C ALA A 20 4.62 -26.99 -11.56
N ALA A 21 3.40 -27.47 -11.88
CA ALA A 21 2.19 -27.14 -11.15
C ALA A 21 2.20 -27.63 -9.68
N SER A 22 2.88 -28.74 -9.39
CA SER A 22 3.06 -29.24 -8.03
C SER A 22 4.00 -28.34 -7.23
N HIS A 23 5.16 -27.98 -7.82
CA HIS A 23 6.07 -27.01 -7.20
C HIS A 23 5.39 -25.66 -6.95
N TYR A 24 4.57 -25.19 -7.91
CA TYR A 24 3.78 -23.99 -7.74
C TYR A 24 2.84 -24.08 -6.52
N ARG A 25 2.06 -25.15 -6.42
CA ARG A 25 1.14 -25.36 -5.29
C ARG A 25 1.86 -25.40 -3.95
N GLN A 26 3.03 -26.03 -3.90
CA GLN A 26 3.78 -26.22 -2.67
C GLN A 26 4.49 -24.93 -2.21
N HIS A 27 5.02 -24.13 -3.13
CA HIS A 27 5.94 -23.05 -2.79
C HIS A 27 5.42 -21.64 -3.12
N CYS A 28 4.46 -21.51 -4.05
CA CYS A 28 4.05 -20.22 -4.60
C CYS A 28 2.59 -19.87 -4.29
N ALA A 29 1.70 -20.87 -4.30
CA ALA A 29 0.25 -20.67 -4.22
C ALA A 29 -0.20 -19.99 -2.92
N ALA A 30 0.51 -20.19 -1.81
CA ALA A 30 0.20 -19.54 -0.53
C ALA A 30 0.22 -18.00 -0.62
N CYS A 31 1.05 -17.43 -1.50
CA CYS A 31 1.14 -15.98 -1.71
C CYS A 31 0.45 -15.52 -2.99
N HIS A 32 0.47 -16.33 -4.05
CA HIS A 32 0.05 -15.94 -5.39
C HIS A 32 -1.29 -16.54 -5.85
N GLY A 33 -1.96 -17.29 -4.97
CA GLY A 33 -3.20 -18.01 -5.28
C GLY A 33 -2.94 -19.32 -6.01
N ALA A 34 -3.72 -20.37 -5.76
CA ALA A 34 -3.56 -21.66 -6.45
C ALA A 34 -3.85 -21.58 -7.95
N ASP A 35 -4.65 -20.58 -8.34
CA ASP A 35 -5.08 -20.23 -9.69
C ASP A 35 -4.19 -19.19 -10.37
N ARG A 36 -3.11 -18.73 -9.70
CA ARG A 36 -2.21 -17.65 -10.13
C ARG A 36 -2.84 -16.26 -10.16
N LEU A 37 -4.03 -16.08 -9.60
CA LEU A 37 -4.76 -14.80 -9.68
C LEU A 37 -4.31 -13.77 -8.65
N GLY A 38 -3.33 -14.10 -7.82
CA GLY A 38 -2.78 -13.24 -6.80
C GLY A 38 -3.43 -13.45 -5.45
N GLY A 39 -2.79 -12.89 -4.43
CA GLY A 39 -3.17 -12.97 -3.03
C GLY A 39 -2.32 -11.95 -2.29
N MET A 40 -1.55 -12.37 -1.28
CA MET A 40 -0.51 -11.51 -0.69
C MET A 40 0.46 -10.94 -1.74
N GLY A 41 0.87 -11.79 -2.69
CA GLY A 41 1.65 -11.45 -3.87
C GLY A 41 0.79 -11.10 -5.09
N PRO A 42 1.37 -10.49 -6.13
CA PRO A 42 0.65 -10.16 -7.36
C PRO A 42 0.18 -11.41 -8.11
N ALA A 43 -0.81 -11.24 -9.00
CA ALA A 43 -1.17 -12.25 -9.98
C ALA A 43 0.03 -12.62 -10.87
N LEU A 44 0.21 -13.93 -11.10
CA LEU A 44 1.28 -14.50 -11.91
C LEU A 44 0.72 -14.96 -13.26
N LEU A 45 0.16 -13.99 -13.99
CA LEU A 45 -0.37 -14.14 -15.34
C LEU A 45 0.62 -13.60 -16.37
N PRO A 46 0.62 -14.12 -17.61
CA PRO A 46 1.51 -13.63 -18.66
C PRO A 46 1.42 -12.11 -18.88
N GLU A 47 0.21 -11.54 -18.80
CA GLU A 47 -0.04 -10.11 -19.00
C GLU A 47 0.60 -9.28 -17.87
N ASN A 48 0.44 -9.71 -16.62
CA ASN A 48 1.03 -9.08 -15.43
C ASN A 48 2.56 -9.17 -15.40
N LEU A 49 3.12 -10.16 -16.10
CA LEU A 49 4.55 -10.44 -16.20
C LEU A 49 5.17 -9.97 -17.53
N SER A 50 4.41 -9.31 -18.40
CA SER A 50 4.85 -8.90 -19.75
C SER A 50 6.13 -8.07 -19.77
N ARG A 51 6.39 -7.27 -18.71
CA ARG A 51 7.60 -6.46 -18.54
C ARG A 51 8.76 -7.19 -17.83
N LEU A 52 8.56 -8.43 -17.40
CA LEU A 52 9.57 -9.26 -16.75
C LEU A 52 9.95 -10.38 -17.72
N ARG A 53 11.20 -10.42 -18.18
CA ARG A 53 11.65 -11.51 -19.05
C ARG A 53 11.76 -12.80 -18.23
N LYS A 54 11.57 -13.96 -18.87
CA LYS A 54 11.63 -15.27 -18.19
C LYS A 54 12.94 -15.49 -17.41
N ALA A 55 14.08 -15.07 -17.96
CA ALA A 55 15.37 -15.17 -17.27
C ALA A 55 15.42 -14.34 -15.98
N ASP A 56 14.90 -13.11 -16.02
CA ASP A 56 14.81 -12.23 -14.86
C ASP A 56 13.79 -12.79 -13.84
N ALA A 57 12.70 -13.42 -14.31
CA ALA A 57 11.73 -14.10 -13.44
C ALA A 57 12.35 -15.33 -12.74
N ALA A 58 13.14 -16.13 -13.45
CA ALA A 58 13.88 -17.25 -12.87
C ALA A 58 14.86 -16.78 -11.79
N GLN A 59 15.53 -15.64 -12.04
CA GLN A 59 16.37 -14.99 -11.04
C GLN A 59 15.56 -14.56 -9.80
N VAL A 60 14.38 -13.95 -9.97
CA VAL A 60 13.50 -13.58 -8.85
C VAL A 60 13.07 -14.79 -8.04
N VAL A 61 12.74 -15.92 -8.68
CA VAL A 61 12.38 -17.15 -7.95
C VAL A 61 13.57 -17.72 -7.19
N ARG A 62 14.76 -17.71 -7.81
CA ARG A 62 15.98 -18.26 -7.19
C ARG A 62 16.46 -17.41 -6.01
N ASP A 63 16.57 -16.10 -6.23
CA ASP A 63 17.28 -15.17 -5.34
C ASP A 63 16.31 -14.34 -4.48
N GLY A 64 15.00 -14.46 -4.72
CA GLY A 64 13.97 -13.65 -4.08
C GLY A 64 13.93 -12.23 -4.65
N ARG A 65 13.19 -11.35 -3.98
CA ARG A 65 13.12 -9.94 -4.38
C ARG A 65 13.32 -9.00 -3.19
N VAL A 66 14.43 -8.28 -3.23
CA VAL A 66 14.76 -7.21 -2.28
C VAL A 66 13.61 -6.22 -2.16
N ALA A 67 13.43 -5.68 -0.96
CA ALA A 67 12.37 -4.73 -0.63
C ALA A 67 10.94 -5.31 -0.73
N THR A 68 10.77 -6.65 -0.69
CA THR A 68 9.45 -7.30 -0.74
C THR A 68 9.38 -8.55 0.13
N GLN A 69 8.18 -9.10 0.28
CA GLN A 69 7.93 -10.36 0.98
C GLN A 69 8.20 -11.62 0.13
N MET A 70 8.81 -11.50 -1.06
CA MET A 70 9.08 -12.64 -1.94
C MET A 70 10.44 -13.28 -1.60
N PRO A 71 10.47 -14.47 -0.96
CA PRO A 71 11.71 -15.11 -0.52
C PRO A 71 12.46 -15.81 -1.67
N PRO A 72 13.76 -16.14 -1.48
CA PRO A 72 14.51 -16.98 -2.40
C PRO A 72 14.09 -18.45 -2.30
N PHE A 73 14.04 -19.15 -3.44
CA PHE A 73 13.80 -20.59 -3.53
C PHE A 73 14.96 -21.38 -4.14
N GLY A 74 16.10 -20.75 -4.41
CA GLY A 74 17.27 -21.41 -5.02
C GLY A 74 17.91 -22.52 -4.16
N ALA A 75 17.66 -22.51 -2.85
CA ALA A 75 18.06 -23.59 -1.95
C ALA A 75 17.07 -24.77 -1.90
N THR A 76 15.87 -24.59 -2.48
CA THR A 76 14.75 -25.55 -2.40
C THR A 76 14.43 -26.17 -3.77
N LEU A 77 14.61 -25.41 -4.85
CA LEU A 77 14.30 -25.82 -6.22
C LEU A 77 15.57 -25.82 -7.07
N SER A 78 15.77 -26.86 -7.87
CA SER A 78 16.85 -26.92 -8.86
C SER A 78 16.63 -25.91 -9.99
N ALA A 79 17.69 -25.61 -10.75
CA ALA A 79 17.60 -24.72 -11.90
C ALA A 79 16.55 -25.20 -12.93
N ASP A 80 16.47 -26.50 -13.18
CA ASP A 80 15.50 -27.09 -14.11
C ASP A 80 14.06 -26.99 -13.58
N GLN A 81 13.86 -27.20 -12.27
CA GLN A 81 12.55 -27.02 -11.63
C GLN A 81 12.09 -25.56 -11.70
N ILE A 82 13.00 -24.60 -11.47
CA ILE A 82 12.72 -23.18 -11.62
C ILE A 82 12.37 -22.85 -13.08
N ALA A 83 13.14 -23.35 -14.04
CA ALA A 83 12.86 -23.13 -15.47
C ALA A 83 11.47 -23.65 -15.86
N ALA A 84 11.14 -24.89 -15.47
CA ALA A 84 9.83 -25.49 -15.72
C ALA A 84 8.69 -24.71 -15.05
N LEU A 85 8.92 -24.22 -13.81
CA LEU A 85 7.97 -23.37 -13.09
C LEU A 85 7.73 -22.04 -13.80
N ILE A 86 8.79 -21.39 -14.30
CA ILE A 86 8.67 -20.15 -15.08
C ILE A 86 7.94 -20.40 -16.38
N ASP A 87 8.27 -21.46 -17.12
CA ASP A 87 7.55 -21.78 -18.36
C ASP A 87 6.06 -22.00 -18.10
N TRP A 88 5.72 -22.71 -17.02
CA TRP A 88 4.33 -22.92 -16.61
C TRP A 88 3.63 -21.62 -16.21
N ILE A 89 4.26 -20.75 -15.41
CA ILE A 89 3.68 -19.46 -14.98
C ILE A 89 3.37 -18.56 -16.18
N TYR A 90 4.18 -18.60 -17.24
CA TYR A 90 3.97 -17.82 -18.46
C TYR A 90 2.96 -18.43 -19.45
N THR A 91 2.29 -19.53 -19.08
CA THR A 91 1.13 -20.03 -19.84
C THR A 91 -0.13 -19.24 -19.48
N PRO A 92 -1.01 -18.92 -20.45
CA PRO A 92 -2.31 -18.30 -20.15
C PRO A 92 -3.15 -19.14 -19.18
N VAL A 93 -3.88 -18.49 -18.27
CA VAL A 93 -4.95 -19.14 -17.51
C VAL A 93 -6.17 -19.26 -18.43
N VAL A 94 -6.76 -20.45 -18.51
CA VAL A 94 -7.94 -20.74 -19.35
C VAL A 94 -9.07 -21.28 -18.46
N PRO A 95 -10.27 -20.66 -18.49
CA PRO A 95 -10.60 -19.42 -19.20
C PRO A 95 -9.85 -18.22 -18.59
N ALA A 96 -9.64 -17.17 -19.39
CA ALA A 96 -9.01 -15.94 -18.91
C ALA A 96 -9.81 -15.40 -17.72
N PRO A 97 -9.16 -15.00 -16.60
CA PRO A 97 -9.85 -14.49 -15.43
C PRO A 97 -10.55 -13.17 -15.78
N ARG A 98 -11.80 -13.04 -15.33
CA ARG A 98 -12.62 -11.85 -15.57
C ARG A 98 -13.32 -11.45 -14.28
N TRP A 99 -13.51 -10.15 -14.12
CA TRP A 99 -14.34 -9.57 -13.06
C TRP A 99 -15.05 -8.36 -13.65
N SER A 100 -16.27 -8.59 -14.13
CA SER A 100 -17.08 -7.60 -14.84
C SER A 100 -17.82 -6.69 -13.86
N GLU A 101 -18.43 -5.61 -14.37
CA GLU A 101 -19.33 -4.78 -13.57
C GLU A 101 -20.49 -5.57 -12.96
N ALA A 102 -21.00 -6.59 -13.66
CA ALA A 102 -22.05 -7.47 -13.15
C ALA A 102 -21.55 -8.29 -11.95
N ASP A 103 -20.31 -8.80 -12.01
CA ASP A 103 -19.70 -9.55 -10.90
C ASP A 103 -19.49 -8.65 -9.68
N ILE A 104 -19.03 -7.41 -9.89
CA ILE A 104 -18.90 -6.40 -8.82
C ILE A 104 -20.26 -6.18 -8.15
N ARG A 105 -21.30 -5.86 -8.92
CA ARG A 105 -22.65 -5.61 -8.38
C ARG A 105 -23.21 -6.83 -7.64
N ALA A 106 -23.05 -8.03 -8.21
CA ALA A 106 -23.53 -9.28 -7.62
C ALA A 106 -22.78 -9.69 -6.35
N SER A 107 -21.53 -9.24 -6.17
CA SER A 107 -20.72 -9.54 -4.99
C SER A 107 -21.05 -8.70 -3.76
N ARG A 108 -21.87 -7.65 -3.91
CA ARG A 108 -22.16 -6.71 -2.83
C ARG A 108 -22.99 -7.38 -1.74
N ILE A 109 -22.55 -7.24 -0.50
CA ILE A 109 -23.20 -7.75 0.70
C ILE A 109 -23.57 -6.56 1.59
N GLN A 110 -24.85 -6.43 1.94
CA GLN A 110 -25.30 -5.53 3.00
C GLN A 110 -25.34 -6.31 4.30
N HIS A 111 -24.55 -5.90 5.30
CA HIS A 111 -24.57 -6.52 6.62
C HIS A 111 -25.53 -5.81 7.56
N MET A 112 -25.49 -4.48 7.60
CA MET A 112 -26.33 -3.66 8.49
C MET A 112 -27.05 -2.59 7.67
N ASP A 113 -28.32 -2.32 7.96
CA ASP A 113 -29.00 -1.14 7.41
C ASP A 113 -28.47 0.11 8.14
N PRO A 114 -27.86 1.10 7.43
CA PRO A 114 -27.38 2.33 8.05
C PRO A 114 -28.43 3.07 8.87
N ALA A 115 -29.72 2.97 8.51
CA ALA A 115 -30.82 3.60 9.24
C ALA A 115 -31.05 3.00 10.65
N THR A 116 -30.49 1.82 10.93
CA THR A 116 -30.60 1.13 12.22
C THR A 116 -29.42 1.42 13.17
N LEU A 117 -28.38 2.09 12.68
CA LEU A 117 -27.16 2.37 13.43
C LEU A 117 -27.30 3.66 14.25
N ALA A 118 -26.70 3.68 15.44
CA ALA A 118 -26.67 4.88 16.26
C ALA A 118 -25.91 6.01 15.55
N ASP A 119 -26.37 7.24 15.75
CA ASP A 119 -25.75 8.47 15.27
C ASP A 119 -24.67 9.01 16.24
N ARG A 120 -24.27 8.19 17.21
CA ARG A 120 -23.22 8.48 18.19
C ARG A 120 -22.42 7.21 18.51
N PRO A 121 -21.19 7.35 19.02
CA PRO A 121 -20.40 6.22 19.51
C PRO A 121 -21.17 5.40 20.57
N VAL A 122 -21.05 4.07 20.48
CA VAL A 122 -21.63 3.12 21.45
C VAL A 122 -20.64 2.72 22.57
N PHE A 123 -19.54 3.47 22.68
CA PHE A 123 -18.46 3.33 23.65
C PHE A 123 -18.06 4.70 24.20
N ASP A 124 -17.31 4.70 25.30
CA ASP A 124 -16.95 5.93 26.01
C ASP A 124 -15.61 6.57 25.55
N ALA A 125 -14.75 5.82 24.86
CA ALA A 125 -13.45 6.31 24.37
C ALA A 125 -13.61 7.48 23.36
N ASP A 126 -12.67 8.44 23.34
CA ASP A 126 -12.66 9.53 22.35
C ASP A 126 -12.56 8.94 20.93
N PRO A 127 -13.60 9.07 20.08
CA PRO A 127 -13.58 8.54 18.72
C PRO A 127 -12.42 9.07 17.88
N LEU A 128 -11.95 10.29 18.17
CA LEU A 128 -10.86 10.93 17.43
C LEU A 128 -9.48 10.43 17.85
N ASN A 129 -9.34 9.85 19.04
CA ASN A 129 -8.08 9.26 19.49
C ASN A 129 -8.04 7.73 19.36
N LEU A 130 -9.02 7.12 18.69
CA LEU A 130 -8.98 5.68 18.42
C LEU A 130 -7.86 5.33 17.44
N PHE A 131 -7.32 4.12 17.58
CA PHE A 131 -6.49 3.48 16.58
C PHE A 131 -7.17 2.25 16.01
N LEU A 132 -6.98 2.06 14.71
CA LEU A 132 -7.28 0.81 14.02
C LEU A 132 -5.96 0.06 13.85
N VAL A 133 -5.78 -1.06 14.52
CA VAL A 133 -4.58 -1.90 14.43
C VAL A 133 -4.87 -3.13 13.58
N VAL A 134 -4.15 -3.29 12.47
CA VAL A 134 -4.30 -4.44 11.57
C VAL A 134 -3.46 -5.61 12.09
N GLU A 135 -4.11 -6.71 12.45
CA GLU A 135 -3.49 -7.96 12.90
C GLU A 135 -3.48 -8.96 11.74
N ALA A 136 -2.36 -9.01 11.02
CA ALA A 136 -2.27 -9.82 9.80
C ALA A 136 -2.09 -11.32 10.06
N GLY A 137 -1.70 -11.70 11.29
CA GLY A 137 -1.37 -13.09 11.64
C GLY A 137 -2.59 -13.99 11.66
N ASP A 138 -3.74 -13.46 12.05
CA ASP A 138 -5.02 -14.18 12.12
C ASP A 138 -6.20 -13.41 11.50
N HIS A 139 -5.91 -12.38 10.69
CA HIS A 139 -6.88 -11.60 9.91
C HIS A 139 -7.94 -10.91 10.76
N HIS A 140 -7.49 -10.08 11.69
CA HIS A 140 -8.37 -9.25 12.52
C HIS A 140 -7.95 -7.78 12.48
N VAL A 141 -8.86 -6.93 12.95
CA VAL A 141 -8.57 -5.53 13.27
C VAL A 141 -8.98 -5.28 14.71
N SER A 142 -8.06 -4.73 15.49
CA SER A 142 -8.31 -4.25 16.85
C SER A 142 -8.61 -2.76 16.83
N VAL A 143 -9.67 -2.34 17.53
CA VAL A 143 -9.97 -0.94 17.83
C VAL A 143 -9.38 -0.64 19.21
N LEU A 144 -8.43 0.27 19.26
CA LEU A 144 -7.68 0.63 20.46
C LEU A 144 -8.07 2.04 20.90
N ASP A 145 -8.43 2.19 22.17
CA ASP A 145 -8.55 3.50 22.83
C ASP A 145 -7.15 4.11 22.97
N GLY A 146 -6.93 5.28 22.37
CA GLY A 146 -5.64 5.97 22.40
C GLY A 146 -5.30 6.70 23.70
N ASP A 147 -6.29 6.95 24.56
CA ASP A 147 -6.08 7.58 25.87
C ASP A 147 -5.72 6.53 26.92
N ARG A 148 -6.52 5.45 26.99
CA ARG A 148 -6.28 4.33 27.91
C ARG A 148 -5.20 3.36 27.40
N LEU A 149 -4.92 3.41 26.10
CA LEU A 149 -4.04 2.46 25.40
C LEU A 149 -4.55 1.02 25.59
N GLU A 150 -5.85 0.79 25.42
CA GLU A 150 -6.53 -0.50 25.66
C GLU A 150 -7.42 -0.88 24.47
N PRO A 151 -7.43 -2.17 24.05
CA PRO A 151 -8.36 -2.61 23.02
C PRO A 151 -9.80 -2.53 23.55
N ILE A 152 -10.67 -1.85 22.83
CA ILE A 152 -12.11 -1.75 23.16
C ILE A 152 -12.95 -2.68 22.29
N HIS A 153 -12.43 -3.09 21.14
CA HIS A 153 -13.10 -4.01 20.24
C HIS A 153 -12.09 -4.75 19.34
N ARG A 154 -12.48 -5.92 18.86
CA ARG A 154 -11.71 -6.69 17.89
C ARG A 154 -12.67 -7.45 16.99
N PHE A 155 -12.48 -7.36 15.68
CA PHE A 155 -13.37 -8.00 14.71
C PHE A 155 -12.57 -8.71 13.60
N PRO A 156 -13.10 -9.80 13.03
CA PRO A 156 -12.47 -10.46 11.90
C PRO A 156 -12.52 -9.57 10.66
N SER A 157 -11.43 -9.52 9.91
CA SER A 157 -11.35 -8.84 8.63
C SER A 157 -11.39 -9.83 7.47
N ARG A 158 -11.52 -9.31 6.25
CA ARG A 158 -11.13 -10.07 5.05
C ARG A 158 -9.65 -10.43 5.11
N HIS A 159 -9.28 -11.49 4.39
CA HIS A 159 -7.90 -11.97 4.33
C HIS A 159 -6.98 -10.91 3.70
N ALA A 160 -5.77 -10.77 4.24
CA ALA A 160 -4.70 -9.93 3.68
C ALA A 160 -5.14 -8.48 3.32
N LEU A 161 -5.59 -7.72 4.32
CA LEU A 161 -5.80 -6.28 4.18
C LEU A 161 -4.55 -5.57 3.61
N HIS A 162 -4.76 -4.59 2.73
CA HIS A 162 -3.69 -3.88 2.05
C HIS A 162 -3.97 -2.38 1.87
N GLY A 163 -2.90 -1.58 1.76
CA GLY A 163 -2.99 -0.14 1.53
C GLY A 163 -3.41 0.70 2.75
N GLY A 164 -3.68 0.07 3.89
CA GLY A 164 -4.16 0.71 5.13
C GLY A 164 -5.61 1.19 5.04
N PRO A 165 -6.33 1.27 6.17
CA PRO A 165 -7.67 1.82 6.23
C PRO A 165 -7.71 3.28 5.75
N LYS A 166 -8.86 3.69 5.22
CA LYS A 166 -9.16 5.08 4.87
C LYS A 166 -10.38 5.54 5.65
N PHE A 167 -10.28 6.71 6.25
CA PHE A 167 -11.33 7.29 7.10
C PHE A 167 -12.14 8.30 6.31
N ALA A 168 -13.44 8.40 6.62
CA ALA A 168 -14.34 9.38 6.05
C ALA A 168 -15.35 9.86 7.10
N GLN A 169 -16.06 10.95 6.78
CA GLN A 169 -17.08 11.57 7.61
C GLN A 169 -16.58 11.83 9.04
N GLY A 170 -15.46 12.55 9.15
CA GLY A 170 -14.86 12.90 10.43
C GLY A 170 -14.32 11.70 11.22
N GLY A 171 -14.09 10.55 10.57
CA GLY A 171 -13.56 9.35 11.20
C GLY A 171 -14.62 8.32 11.61
N ARG A 172 -15.91 8.60 11.38
CA ARG A 172 -16.99 7.64 11.67
C ARG A 172 -16.88 6.38 10.80
N TYR A 173 -16.66 6.55 9.49
CA TYR A 173 -16.60 5.42 8.57
C TYR A 173 -15.15 5.10 8.20
N VAL A 174 -14.86 3.80 8.16
CA VAL A 174 -13.55 3.26 7.78
C VAL A 174 -13.74 2.31 6.61
N TYR A 175 -12.89 2.46 5.59
CA TYR A 175 -12.87 1.61 4.42
C TYR A 175 -11.57 0.82 4.37
N PHE A 176 -11.70 -0.49 4.22
CA PHE A 176 -10.58 -1.40 4.08
C PHE A 176 -10.56 -1.98 2.67
N GLY A 177 -9.38 -2.14 2.09
CA GLY A 177 -9.17 -2.94 0.89
C GLY A 177 -8.41 -4.21 1.23
N SER A 178 -8.84 -5.35 0.71
CA SER A 178 -8.09 -6.61 0.77
C SER A 178 -7.34 -6.86 -0.53
N ARG A 179 -6.29 -7.68 -0.44
CA ARG A 179 -5.50 -8.09 -1.60
C ARG A 179 -6.30 -8.83 -2.67
N ASP A 180 -7.29 -9.62 -2.26
CA ASP A 180 -8.17 -10.41 -3.12
C ASP A 180 -9.39 -9.63 -3.62
N GLY A 181 -9.42 -8.32 -3.36
CA GLY A 181 -10.30 -7.34 -3.99
C GLY A 181 -11.60 -7.01 -3.28
N TRP A 182 -11.76 -7.45 -2.03
CA TRP A 182 -12.86 -7.01 -1.18
C TRP A 182 -12.61 -5.61 -0.63
N ILE A 183 -13.66 -4.79 -0.68
CA ILE A 183 -13.75 -3.51 -0.01
C ILE A 183 -14.77 -3.63 1.11
N THR A 184 -14.38 -3.27 2.33
CA THR A 184 -15.23 -3.35 3.52
C THR A 184 -15.47 -1.95 4.06
N LYS A 185 -16.73 -1.54 4.21
CA LYS A 185 -17.15 -0.34 4.95
C LYS A 185 -17.49 -0.73 6.38
N TYR A 186 -16.87 -0.06 7.34
CA TYR A 186 -17.04 -0.27 8.77
C TYR A 186 -17.50 1.03 9.44
N ASP A 187 -18.56 0.95 10.25
CA ASP A 187 -18.99 2.04 11.12
C ASP A 187 -18.22 1.94 12.44
N LEU A 188 -17.26 2.84 12.63
CA LEU A 188 -16.41 2.87 13.81
C LEU A 188 -17.19 3.22 15.07
N TRP A 189 -18.22 4.05 14.99
CA TRP A 189 -19.03 4.45 16.15
C TRP A 189 -19.88 3.32 16.67
N ASN A 190 -20.38 2.46 15.79
CA ASN A 190 -21.23 1.32 16.14
C ASN A 190 -20.45 0.01 16.30
N LEU A 191 -19.17 -0.01 15.92
CA LEU A 191 -18.32 -1.19 15.90
C LEU A 191 -18.89 -2.33 15.03
N LYS A 192 -19.35 -1.99 13.82
CA LYS A 192 -20.00 -2.93 12.90
C LYS A 192 -19.49 -2.80 11.47
N VAL A 193 -19.34 -3.93 10.80
CA VAL A 193 -19.25 -3.98 9.34
C VAL A 193 -20.62 -3.61 8.75
N VAL A 194 -20.65 -2.61 7.87
CA VAL A 194 -21.88 -2.09 7.26
C VAL A 194 -22.18 -2.81 5.95
N ALA A 195 -21.19 -2.83 5.05
CA ALA A 195 -21.32 -3.40 3.72
C ALA A 195 -19.95 -3.85 3.21
N GLU A 196 -19.98 -4.77 2.25
CA GLU A 196 -18.80 -5.23 1.54
C GLU A 196 -19.10 -5.40 0.05
N VAL A 197 -18.09 -5.22 -0.81
CA VAL A 197 -18.18 -5.51 -2.24
C VAL A 197 -16.83 -5.99 -2.74
N ARG A 198 -16.80 -6.90 -3.71
CA ARG A 198 -15.57 -7.31 -4.36
C ARG A 198 -15.39 -6.52 -5.66
N ALA A 199 -14.44 -5.58 -5.66
CA ALA A 199 -14.18 -4.66 -6.76
C ALA A 199 -13.18 -5.21 -7.80
N GLY A 200 -12.49 -6.31 -7.50
CA GLY A 200 -11.51 -6.92 -8.39
C GLY A 200 -11.04 -8.28 -7.89
N ILE A 201 -10.06 -8.84 -8.57
CA ILE A 201 -9.43 -10.12 -8.23
C ILE A 201 -8.13 -9.90 -7.46
N ASN A 202 -7.34 -8.89 -7.87
CA ASN A 202 -6.15 -8.47 -7.15
C ASN A 202 -6.14 -6.95 -7.00
N THR A 203 -6.26 -6.46 -5.77
CA THR A 203 -6.37 -5.04 -5.45
C THR A 203 -5.14 -4.54 -4.70
N ARG A 204 -4.76 -3.29 -4.96
CA ARG A 204 -3.64 -2.61 -4.31
C ARG A 204 -4.11 -1.79 -3.13
N ASN A 205 -4.87 -0.74 -3.36
CA ASN A 205 -5.39 0.07 -2.27
C ASN A 205 -6.73 0.69 -2.64
N VAL A 206 -7.28 1.39 -1.66
CA VAL A 206 -8.46 2.22 -1.79
C VAL A 206 -8.15 3.65 -1.39
N ALA A 207 -8.89 4.59 -1.94
CA ALA A 207 -8.97 5.98 -1.52
C ALA A 207 -10.45 6.36 -1.37
N VAL A 208 -10.76 7.28 -0.45
CA VAL A 208 -12.14 7.64 -0.10
C VAL A 208 -12.23 9.15 0.04
N SER A 209 -13.25 9.77 -0.54
CA SER A 209 -13.50 11.20 -0.37
C SER A 209 -13.79 11.53 1.10
N PRO A 210 -13.43 12.72 1.61
CA PRO A 210 -13.58 13.04 3.04
C PRO A 210 -15.02 12.99 3.55
N ASP A 211 -15.99 13.29 2.70
CA ASP A 211 -17.43 13.18 2.96
C ASP A 211 -17.96 11.73 2.87
N GLY A 212 -17.11 10.78 2.46
CA GLY A 212 -17.46 9.38 2.29
C GLY A 212 -18.40 9.10 1.14
N SER A 213 -18.61 10.03 0.21
CA SER A 213 -19.55 9.86 -0.91
C SER A 213 -18.98 9.02 -2.06
N HIS A 214 -17.65 8.95 -2.20
CA HIS A 214 -16.99 8.21 -3.27
C HIS A 214 -15.80 7.39 -2.74
N VAL A 215 -15.62 6.21 -3.33
CA VAL A 215 -14.50 5.31 -3.07
C VAL A 215 -13.85 4.94 -4.39
N ALA A 216 -12.53 5.10 -4.50
CA ALA A 216 -11.76 4.62 -5.64
C ALA A 216 -10.94 3.39 -5.25
N VAL A 217 -10.90 2.40 -6.14
CA VAL A 217 -10.22 1.13 -5.94
C VAL A 217 -9.21 0.90 -7.05
N ALA A 218 -7.95 0.70 -6.66
CA ALA A 218 -6.85 0.43 -7.58
C ALA A 218 -6.65 -1.08 -7.78
N ASN A 219 -6.92 -1.59 -8.98
CA ASN A 219 -6.75 -3.01 -9.28
C ASN A 219 -5.47 -3.30 -10.09
N TYR A 220 -4.83 -4.40 -9.72
CA TYR A 220 -3.83 -5.11 -10.50
C TYR A 220 -4.46 -6.17 -11.40
N LEU A 221 -5.63 -6.69 -11.03
CA LEU A 221 -6.39 -7.61 -11.85
C LEU A 221 -7.89 -7.47 -11.55
N PRO A 222 -8.74 -7.20 -12.56
CA PRO A 222 -8.40 -6.72 -13.90
C PRO A 222 -7.63 -5.37 -13.88
N HIS A 223 -7.04 -4.97 -15.01
CA HIS A 223 -6.38 -3.66 -15.18
C HIS A 223 -7.42 -2.53 -15.19
N THR A 224 -7.97 -2.23 -14.00
CA THR A 224 -9.14 -1.36 -13.81
C THR A 224 -8.95 -0.42 -12.64
N LEU A 225 -9.57 0.75 -12.74
CA LEU A 225 -9.85 1.64 -11.63
C LEU A 225 -11.37 1.62 -11.41
N VAL A 226 -11.81 1.13 -10.26
CA VAL A 226 -13.24 1.02 -9.93
C VAL A 226 -13.64 2.16 -9.01
N LEU A 227 -14.75 2.81 -9.33
CA LEU A 227 -15.37 3.89 -8.56
C LEU A 227 -16.67 3.36 -7.95
N LEU A 228 -16.81 3.50 -6.65
CA LEU A 228 -17.98 3.13 -5.87
C LEU A 228 -18.54 4.36 -5.15
N ASP A 229 -19.80 4.32 -4.78
CA ASP A 229 -20.37 5.29 -3.85
C ASP A 229 -20.03 4.95 -2.40
N GLY A 230 -20.47 5.81 -1.48
CA GLY A 230 -20.30 5.61 -0.03
C GLY A 230 -20.95 4.34 0.53
N ASP A 231 -21.91 3.73 -0.17
CA ASP A 231 -22.52 2.46 0.22
C ASP A 231 -21.98 1.28 -0.59
N LEU A 232 -20.84 1.48 -1.27
CA LEU A 232 -20.14 0.48 -2.05
C LEU A 232 -20.94 -0.04 -3.26
N ASN A 233 -21.88 0.74 -3.77
CA ASN A 233 -22.49 0.46 -5.07
C ASN A 233 -21.55 0.91 -6.19
N LEU A 234 -21.49 0.12 -7.26
CA LEU A 234 -20.67 0.45 -8.43
C LEU A 234 -21.21 1.69 -9.14
N LEU A 235 -20.39 2.75 -9.17
CA LEU A 235 -20.60 3.94 -9.97
C LEU A 235 -20.05 3.75 -11.39
N LYS A 236 -18.80 3.28 -11.49
CA LYS A 236 -18.10 3.12 -12.77
C LYS A 236 -16.91 2.18 -12.66
N SER A 237 -16.70 1.32 -13.65
CA SER A 237 -15.42 0.63 -13.86
C SER A 237 -14.69 1.26 -15.03
N ILE A 238 -13.45 1.70 -14.82
CA ILE A 238 -12.62 2.31 -15.86
C ILE A 238 -11.50 1.34 -16.24
N GLU A 239 -11.47 0.90 -17.49
CA GLU A 239 -10.33 0.14 -18.02
C GLU A 239 -9.11 1.05 -18.12
N VAL A 240 -7.97 0.56 -17.64
CA VAL A 240 -6.75 1.35 -17.54
C VAL A 240 -5.84 1.02 -18.71
N THR A 241 -5.88 1.89 -19.72
CA THR A 241 -4.99 1.86 -20.89
C THR A 241 -4.25 3.18 -21.07
N ASP A 242 -3.14 3.19 -21.80
CA ASP A 242 -2.56 4.46 -22.28
C ASP A 242 -3.53 5.25 -23.17
N ARG A 243 -3.19 6.52 -23.43
CA ARG A 243 -4.00 7.45 -24.23
C ARG A 243 -4.46 6.87 -25.57
N ASP A 244 -3.63 6.05 -26.21
CA ASP A 244 -3.92 5.45 -27.53
C ASP A 244 -4.68 4.11 -27.43
N GLY A 245 -4.93 3.59 -26.22
CA GLY A 245 -5.61 2.32 -26.00
C GLY A 245 -4.77 1.09 -26.37
N ARG A 246 -3.46 1.24 -26.56
CA ARG A 246 -2.57 0.18 -27.08
C ARG A 246 -1.97 -0.67 -25.98
N ARG A 247 -1.78 -0.11 -24.79
CA ARG A 247 -1.19 -0.81 -23.64
C ARG A 247 -2.09 -0.67 -22.44
N SER A 248 -2.43 -1.79 -21.82
CA SER A 248 -3.10 -1.79 -20.51
C SER A 248 -2.09 -1.60 -19.39
N SER A 249 -2.57 -1.12 -18.24
CA SER A 249 -1.74 -0.92 -17.06
C SER A 249 -2.47 -1.33 -15.80
N ARG A 250 -1.72 -1.92 -14.87
CA ARG A 250 -2.17 -2.02 -13.49
C ARG A 250 -2.22 -0.63 -12.85
N VAL A 251 -3.07 -0.47 -11.85
CA VAL A 251 -3.08 0.72 -10.98
C VAL A 251 -2.21 0.43 -9.76
N SER A 252 -1.10 1.16 -9.61
CA SER A 252 -0.14 0.96 -8.51
C SER A 252 -0.74 1.36 -7.16
N ALA A 253 -1.36 2.54 -7.15
CA ALA A 253 -2.03 3.13 -6.01
C ALA A 253 -3.01 4.21 -6.47
N VAL A 254 -4.04 4.44 -5.66
CA VAL A 254 -4.92 5.61 -5.75
C VAL A 254 -4.85 6.41 -4.45
N TYR A 255 -4.84 7.74 -4.57
CA TYR A 255 -4.71 8.70 -3.48
C TYR A 255 -5.89 9.66 -3.50
N GLU A 256 -6.27 10.21 -2.35
CA GLU A 256 -7.29 11.24 -2.27
C GLU A 256 -6.67 12.63 -2.09
N ALA A 257 -7.09 13.58 -2.94
CA ALA A 257 -6.58 14.94 -3.01
C ALA A 257 -7.70 15.95 -2.69
N SER A 258 -7.96 16.18 -1.39
CA SER A 258 -9.10 16.99 -0.94
C SER A 258 -9.13 18.42 -1.48
N PRO A 259 -8.00 19.17 -1.53
CA PRO A 259 -8.01 20.53 -2.10
C PRO A 259 -8.47 20.57 -3.57
N ARG A 260 -8.31 19.44 -4.28
CA ARG A 260 -8.65 19.28 -5.70
C ARG A 260 -9.99 18.58 -5.92
N GLN A 261 -10.62 18.07 -4.86
CA GLN A 261 -11.83 17.26 -4.92
C GLN A 261 -11.72 16.09 -5.93
N SER A 262 -10.58 15.41 -5.90
CA SER A 262 -10.24 14.37 -6.87
C SER A 262 -9.48 13.20 -6.25
N PHE A 263 -9.48 12.07 -6.97
CA PHE A 263 -8.54 10.98 -6.75
C PHE A 263 -7.39 11.08 -7.73
N VAL A 264 -6.16 10.79 -7.29
CA VAL A 264 -4.98 10.70 -8.14
C VAL A 264 -4.54 9.24 -8.22
N ALA A 265 -4.37 8.70 -9.43
CA ALA A 265 -3.96 7.30 -9.63
C ALA A 265 -2.58 7.21 -10.27
N ALA A 266 -1.70 6.44 -9.62
CA ALA A 266 -0.39 6.06 -10.13
C ALA A 266 -0.52 4.79 -10.98
N LEU A 267 -0.01 4.82 -12.21
CA LEU A 267 -0.09 3.70 -13.14
C LEU A 267 1.23 2.93 -13.21
N LYS A 268 1.17 1.60 -13.20
CA LYS A 268 2.35 0.75 -13.03
C LYS A 268 3.10 0.45 -14.34
N ASP A 269 2.41 0.53 -15.47
CA ASP A 269 2.89 0.02 -16.74
C ASP A 269 2.95 1.06 -17.85
N VAL A 270 2.32 2.22 -17.65
CA VAL A 270 2.31 3.35 -18.59
C VAL A 270 2.76 4.64 -17.89
N PRO A 271 3.48 5.55 -18.58
CA PRO A 271 3.98 6.79 -18.00
C PRO A 271 2.89 7.86 -17.97
N GLU A 272 1.83 7.62 -17.20
CA GLU A 272 0.73 8.56 -17.01
C GLU A 272 0.33 8.63 -15.52
N VAL A 273 -0.08 9.82 -15.08
CA VAL A 273 -0.88 10.00 -13.86
C VAL A 273 -2.30 10.34 -14.27
N TRP A 274 -3.27 9.73 -13.61
CA TRP A 274 -4.67 10.09 -13.79
C TRP A 274 -5.18 10.89 -12.61
N GLU A 275 -5.97 11.91 -12.87
CA GLU A 275 -6.76 12.62 -11.88
C GLU A 275 -8.25 12.44 -12.19
N ILE A 276 -9.02 11.95 -11.22
CA ILE A 276 -10.44 11.64 -11.38
C ILE A 276 -11.22 12.50 -10.40
N SER A 277 -11.93 13.50 -10.90
CA SER A 277 -12.74 14.36 -10.04
C SER A 277 -14.01 13.64 -9.57
N TYR A 278 -14.33 13.82 -8.29
CA TYR A 278 -15.58 13.36 -7.68
C TYR A 278 -16.56 14.52 -7.42
N THR A 279 -16.27 15.72 -7.92
CA THR A 279 -17.23 16.85 -7.95
C THR A 279 -17.80 17.05 -9.34
N ARG A 280 -19.08 17.43 -9.42
CA ARG A 280 -19.74 17.77 -10.69
C ARG A 280 -19.43 19.18 -11.17
N ALA A 281 -18.80 20.00 -10.32
CA ALA A 281 -18.39 21.37 -10.68
C ALA A 281 -17.11 21.41 -11.53
N VAL A 282 -16.44 20.27 -11.71
CA VAL A 282 -15.24 20.17 -12.54
C VAL A 282 -15.57 20.45 -14.01
N GLU A 283 -14.65 21.11 -14.70
CA GLU A 283 -14.75 21.33 -16.14
C GLU A 283 -14.66 20.01 -16.94
N ASP A 284 -15.26 20.00 -18.11
CA ASP A 284 -15.13 18.89 -19.05
C ASP A 284 -13.69 18.73 -19.53
N ILE A 285 -13.30 17.49 -19.81
CA ILE A 285 -11.95 17.14 -20.22
C ILE A 285 -11.86 17.21 -21.74
N PRO A 286 -10.98 18.05 -22.30
CA PRO A 286 -10.72 18.05 -23.73
C PRO A 286 -10.05 16.74 -24.15
N VAL A 287 -10.54 16.15 -25.24
CA VAL A 287 -9.95 14.97 -25.87
C VAL A 287 -9.59 15.29 -27.32
N GLY A 288 -8.36 14.94 -27.71
CA GLY A 288 -7.81 15.27 -29.04
C GLY A 288 -7.08 16.63 -29.10
N PHE A 289 -6.99 17.22 -30.30
CA PHE A 289 -6.40 18.54 -30.53
C PHE A 289 -7.48 19.62 -30.36
N ILE A 290 -7.18 20.62 -29.52
CA ILE A 290 -8.06 21.77 -29.27
C ILE A 290 -7.36 23.03 -29.77
N HIS A 291 -8.05 23.81 -30.60
CA HIS A 291 -7.55 25.10 -31.10
C HIS A 291 -7.98 26.26 -30.20
N ASP A 292 -9.21 26.25 -29.68
CA ASP A 292 -9.70 27.22 -28.70
C ASP A 292 -10.57 26.53 -27.62
N PHE A 293 -10.09 26.57 -26.37
CA PHE A 293 -10.79 26.01 -25.22
C PHE A 293 -12.05 26.80 -24.84
N LYS A 294 -12.07 28.11 -25.06
CA LYS A 294 -13.21 28.98 -24.70
C LYS A 294 -14.40 28.76 -25.62
N GLN A 295 -14.12 28.50 -26.90
CA GLN A 295 -15.16 28.18 -27.89
C GLN A 295 -15.54 26.69 -27.90
N ARG A 296 -14.86 25.87 -27.08
CA ARG A 296 -15.03 24.41 -27.03
C ARG A 296 -14.90 23.77 -28.42
N GLU A 297 -13.96 24.26 -29.22
CA GLU A 297 -13.66 23.69 -30.54
C GLU A 297 -12.89 22.37 -30.35
N GLY A 298 -13.56 21.24 -30.60
CA GLY A 298 -13.02 19.89 -30.46
C GLY A 298 -13.96 18.97 -29.69
N GLU A 299 -13.46 17.81 -29.26
CA GLU A 299 -14.24 16.84 -28.50
C GLU A 299 -13.92 16.96 -27.00
N PHE A 300 -14.96 16.83 -26.18
CA PHE A 300 -14.86 16.91 -24.73
C PHE A 300 -15.64 15.75 -24.12
N ILE A 301 -15.09 15.16 -23.06
CA ILE A 301 -15.79 14.18 -22.22
C ILE A 301 -16.13 14.81 -20.87
N PRO A 302 -17.19 14.36 -20.18
CA PRO A 302 -17.54 14.88 -18.85
C PRO A 302 -16.36 14.75 -17.88
N GLY A 303 -16.03 15.80 -17.14
CA GLY A 303 -14.91 15.74 -16.19
C GLY A 303 -15.19 14.87 -14.95
N TYR A 304 -16.45 14.83 -14.52
CA TYR A 304 -16.88 14.02 -13.38
C TYR A 304 -16.67 12.52 -13.65
N LEU A 305 -15.92 11.87 -12.75
CA LEU A 305 -15.59 10.43 -12.79
C LEU A 305 -14.94 9.96 -14.11
N ASN A 306 -14.27 10.85 -14.85
CA ASN A 306 -13.40 10.49 -15.97
C ASN A 306 -11.96 10.90 -15.67
N PRO A 307 -10.97 10.14 -16.17
CA PRO A 307 -9.57 10.43 -15.91
C PRO A 307 -9.10 11.61 -16.76
N ARG A 308 -8.67 12.68 -16.09
CA ARG A 308 -7.82 13.70 -16.69
C ARG A 308 -6.37 13.22 -16.64
N ARG A 309 -5.77 13.04 -17.81
CA ARG A 309 -4.47 12.38 -17.97
C ARG A 309 -3.33 13.40 -17.96
N THR A 310 -2.28 13.10 -17.20
CA THR A 310 -1.00 13.83 -17.21
C THR A 310 0.08 12.90 -17.73
N GLN A 311 0.69 13.27 -18.86
CA GLN A 311 1.78 12.50 -19.47
C GLN A 311 3.07 12.70 -18.66
N LEU A 312 3.76 11.61 -18.38
CA LEU A 312 5.06 11.60 -17.70
C LEU A 312 6.19 11.25 -18.67
N GLU A 313 7.42 11.59 -18.28
CA GLU A 313 8.64 11.13 -18.95
C GLU A 313 8.92 9.65 -18.65
N ASP A 314 8.65 9.22 -17.42
CA ASP A 314 8.84 7.86 -16.93
C ASP A 314 7.60 7.31 -16.22
N VAL A 315 7.57 5.99 -16.01
CA VAL A 315 6.60 5.37 -15.11
C VAL A 315 6.99 5.73 -13.67
N LEU A 316 6.16 6.54 -13.03
CA LEU A 316 6.30 6.93 -11.62
C LEU A 316 5.30 6.17 -10.74
N ASP A 317 5.73 5.85 -9.53
CA ASP A 317 4.98 5.18 -8.48
C ASP A 317 5.27 5.88 -7.14
N ASP A 318 4.56 5.45 -6.10
CA ASP A 318 4.84 5.76 -4.70
C ASP A 318 4.83 7.27 -4.46
N PHE A 319 3.66 7.87 -4.67
CA PHE A 319 3.54 9.32 -4.73
C PHE A 319 3.57 9.94 -3.33
N PHE A 320 4.22 11.09 -3.27
CA PHE A 320 4.06 12.08 -2.21
C PHE A 320 3.46 13.35 -2.81
N PHE A 321 2.71 14.11 -2.03
CA PHE A 321 2.09 15.36 -2.48
C PHE A 321 2.50 16.52 -1.56
N THR A 322 2.69 17.70 -2.13
CA THR A 322 2.69 18.93 -1.34
C THR A 322 1.35 19.10 -0.62
N GLN A 323 1.34 19.87 0.47
CA GLN A 323 0.16 19.97 1.35
C GLN A 323 -1.05 20.60 0.68
N ASP A 324 -0.81 21.48 -0.31
CA ASP A 324 -1.84 22.07 -1.15
C ASP A 324 -2.26 21.16 -2.33
N TYR A 325 -1.56 20.03 -2.52
CA TYR A 325 -1.72 19.11 -3.64
C TYR A 325 -1.55 19.78 -5.01
N SER A 326 -0.77 20.86 -5.11
CA SER A 326 -0.40 21.44 -6.40
C SER A 326 0.67 20.61 -7.12
N GLU A 327 1.51 19.89 -6.36
CA GLU A 327 2.63 19.12 -6.89
C GLU A 327 2.64 17.70 -6.35
N LEU A 328 3.01 16.75 -7.23
CA LEU A 328 3.27 15.37 -6.88
C LEU A 328 4.76 15.06 -7.07
N MET A 329 5.29 14.24 -6.18
CA MET A 329 6.62 13.66 -6.29
C MET A 329 6.47 12.16 -6.47
N GLY A 330 7.16 11.60 -7.45
CA GLY A 330 7.16 10.16 -7.69
C GLY A 330 8.55 9.67 -8.04
N ALA A 331 8.81 8.39 -7.78
CA ALA A 331 10.07 7.74 -8.13
C ALA A 331 9.84 6.65 -9.17
N SER A 332 10.67 6.67 -10.22
CA SER A 332 10.75 5.56 -11.16
C SER A 332 11.48 4.37 -10.52
N ARG A 333 11.31 3.17 -11.10
CA ARG A 333 12.01 1.96 -10.62
C ARG A 333 13.53 2.04 -10.79
N GLU A 334 14.00 2.91 -11.68
CA GLU A 334 15.42 3.16 -11.96
C GLU A 334 16.02 4.19 -11.00
N GLY A 335 15.22 4.71 -10.04
CA GLY A 335 15.69 5.64 -9.02
C GLY A 335 15.59 7.11 -9.41
N ARG A 336 15.15 7.43 -10.64
CA ARG A 336 14.90 8.83 -11.05
C ARG A 336 13.62 9.33 -10.37
N GLY A 337 13.76 10.30 -9.47
CA GLY A 337 12.63 11.01 -8.88
C GLY A 337 12.24 12.24 -9.70
N GLN A 338 10.95 12.54 -9.78
CA GLN A 338 10.43 13.68 -10.54
C GLN A 338 9.38 14.43 -9.71
N VAL A 339 9.29 15.74 -9.94
CA VAL A 339 8.20 16.60 -9.46
C VAL A 339 7.33 16.99 -10.63
N VAL A 340 6.03 16.80 -10.49
CA VAL A 340 5.02 17.12 -11.51
C VAL A 340 3.99 18.04 -10.89
N ASN A 341 3.79 19.21 -11.50
CA ASN A 341 2.74 20.13 -11.12
C ASN A 341 1.41 19.67 -11.74
N LEU A 342 0.38 19.49 -10.90
CA LEU A 342 -0.92 18.93 -11.27
C LEU A 342 -1.85 19.93 -11.97
N ASP A 343 -1.61 21.24 -11.80
CA ASP A 343 -2.39 22.29 -12.46
C ASP A 343 -1.96 22.46 -13.91
N VAL A 344 -0.66 22.64 -14.15
CA VAL A 344 -0.10 22.77 -15.51
C VAL A 344 0.19 21.43 -16.18
N ARG A 345 0.17 20.32 -15.41
CA ARG A 345 0.33 18.93 -15.87
C ARG A 345 1.64 18.66 -16.58
N LYS A 346 2.73 19.14 -15.99
CA LYS A 346 4.09 18.99 -16.52
C LYS A 346 5.07 18.68 -15.40
N LYS A 347 6.14 17.99 -15.75
CA LYS A 347 7.34 17.92 -14.93
C LYS A 347 7.89 19.34 -14.72
N VAL A 348 8.20 19.68 -13.47
CA VAL A 348 8.76 20.98 -13.08
C VAL A 348 10.15 20.88 -12.45
N ALA A 349 10.50 19.70 -11.89
CA ALA A 349 11.84 19.46 -11.35
C ALA A 349 12.20 17.97 -11.38
N ASP A 350 13.50 17.69 -11.29
CA ASP A 350 14.06 16.38 -10.96
C ASP A 350 14.35 16.32 -9.46
N LEU A 351 14.14 15.15 -8.83
CA LEU A 351 14.47 14.92 -7.43
C LEU A 351 15.76 14.08 -7.36
N PRO A 352 16.86 14.61 -6.78
CA PRO A 352 18.15 13.94 -6.72
C PRO A 352 18.17 12.86 -5.61
N LEU A 353 17.39 11.81 -5.82
CA LEU A 353 17.25 10.67 -4.93
C LEU A 353 18.06 9.48 -5.46
N ASP A 354 18.76 8.81 -4.55
CA ASP A 354 19.54 7.61 -4.88
C ASP A 354 18.79 6.34 -4.45
N GLY A 355 19.15 5.20 -5.03
CA GLY A 355 18.63 3.90 -4.62
C GLY A 355 17.15 3.71 -4.93
N MET A 356 16.33 3.46 -3.90
CA MET A 356 14.88 3.25 -4.04
C MET A 356 14.16 4.02 -2.93
N PRO A 357 14.00 5.35 -3.06
CA PRO A 357 13.31 6.16 -2.07
C PRO A 357 11.87 5.67 -1.90
N HIS A 358 11.37 5.66 -0.66
CA HIS A 358 9.98 5.32 -0.36
C HIS A 358 9.16 6.57 -0.05
N LEU A 359 8.88 7.38 -1.08
CA LEU A 359 8.26 8.70 -0.93
C LEU A 359 6.87 8.63 -0.31
N GLY A 360 6.09 7.58 -0.56
CA GLY A 360 4.78 7.38 0.07
C GLY A 360 4.82 7.14 1.59
N SER A 361 6.02 6.94 2.17
CA SER A 361 6.24 6.93 3.62
C SER A 361 6.68 8.28 4.17
N GLY A 362 6.90 9.27 3.30
CA GLY A 362 7.51 10.53 3.65
C GLY A 362 6.68 11.35 4.63
N ILE A 363 7.39 12.23 5.35
CA ILE A 363 6.82 13.15 6.34
C ILE A 363 7.33 14.56 6.07
N THR A 364 6.65 15.55 6.65
CA THR A 364 6.99 16.97 6.48
C THR A 364 6.99 17.71 7.80
N TRP A 365 7.76 18.79 7.86
CA TRP A 365 7.76 19.75 8.98
C TRP A 365 8.44 21.06 8.56
N ILE A 366 8.35 22.06 9.42
CA ILE A 366 9.13 23.29 9.29
C ILE A 366 10.48 23.11 9.97
N TRP A 367 11.56 23.31 9.21
CA TRP A 367 12.94 23.27 9.70
C TRP A 367 13.62 24.59 9.35
N GLN A 368 14.15 25.34 10.32
CA GLN A 368 14.84 26.62 10.07
C GLN A 368 14.05 27.59 9.14
N GLY A 369 12.73 27.66 9.31
CA GLY A 369 11.84 28.54 8.55
C GLY A 369 11.45 28.07 7.14
N ARG A 370 11.92 26.91 6.68
CA ARG A 370 11.52 26.31 5.39
C ARG A 370 10.74 25.02 5.59
N ARG A 371 9.86 24.69 4.64
CA ARG A 371 9.15 23.42 4.63
C ARG A 371 10.06 22.34 4.04
N VAL A 372 10.28 21.28 4.81
CA VAL A 372 11.07 20.13 4.34
C VAL A 372 10.19 18.87 4.25
N MET A 373 10.60 17.97 3.37
CA MET A 373 10.10 16.60 3.29
C MET A 373 11.25 15.65 3.57
N ALA A 374 10.99 14.58 4.31
CA ALA A 374 11.94 13.49 4.47
C ALA A 374 11.34 12.16 4.09
N SER A 375 12.16 11.30 3.51
CA SER A 375 11.80 9.94 3.10
C SER A 375 12.91 8.97 3.47
N THR A 376 12.53 7.77 3.88
CA THR A 376 13.46 6.62 3.96
C THR A 376 13.66 6.00 2.58
N ASN A 377 14.48 4.94 2.53
CA ASN A 377 14.88 4.24 1.32
C ASN A 377 14.77 2.72 1.50
N LEU A 378 14.20 2.04 0.50
CA LEU A 378 13.98 0.59 0.53
C LEU A 378 15.26 -0.21 0.24
N LYS A 379 16.33 0.44 -0.21
CA LYS A 379 17.62 -0.19 -0.56
C LYS A 379 18.82 0.38 0.19
N LEU A 380 18.83 1.69 0.42
CA LEU A 380 19.93 2.38 1.09
C LEU A 380 19.62 2.59 2.56
N ALA A 381 20.65 2.60 3.40
CA ALA A 381 20.51 2.85 4.84
C ALA A 381 20.58 4.36 5.14
N GLU A 382 19.63 5.12 4.60
CA GLU A 382 19.55 6.57 4.83
C GLU A 382 18.11 7.10 4.91
N VAL A 383 17.96 8.25 5.58
CA VAL A 383 16.81 9.16 5.45
C VAL A 383 17.28 10.42 4.73
N THR A 384 16.60 10.78 3.65
CA THR A 384 16.93 11.96 2.84
C THR A 384 15.95 13.08 3.16
N VAL A 385 16.47 14.27 3.48
CA VAL A 385 15.71 15.49 3.78
C VAL A 385 15.85 16.45 2.60
N ILE A 386 14.73 16.90 2.07
CA ILE A 386 14.61 17.72 0.86
C ILE A 386 13.87 19.00 1.21
N ASP A 387 14.34 20.11 0.66
CA ASP A 387 13.62 21.39 0.66
C ASP A 387 12.49 21.36 -0.37
N LEU A 388 11.26 21.65 0.04
CA LEU A 388 10.11 21.61 -0.88
C LEU A 388 10.03 22.82 -1.82
N ASP A 389 10.75 23.92 -1.54
CA ASP A 389 10.75 25.09 -2.41
C ASP A 389 11.79 24.94 -3.55
N SER A 390 13.00 24.48 -3.24
CA SER A 390 14.10 24.36 -4.21
C SER A 390 14.33 22.96 -4.77
N TRP A 391 13.67 21.93 -4.20
CA TRP A 391 13.86 20.51 -4.52
C TRP A 391 15.26 19.97 -4.24
N GLN A 392 16.08 20.71 -3.49
CA GLN A 392 17.44 20.32 -3.16
C GLN A 392 17.48 19.41 -1.94
N VAL A 393 18.39 18.42 -1.97
CA VAL A 393 18.72 17.60 -0.81
C VAL A 393 19.49 18.45 0.19
N LEU A 394 18.91 18.65 1.37
CA LEU A 394 19.52 19.39 2.48
C LEU A 394 20.41 18.50 3.34
N ARG A 395 20.00 17.23 3.53
CA ARG A 395 20.69 16.28 4.40
C ARG A 395 20.41 14.84 3.98
N ARG A 396 21.42 13.98 4.11
CA ARG A 396 21.25 12.53 4.15
C ARG A 396 21.69 12.04 5.52
N ILE A 397 20.78 11.40 6.25
CA ILE A 397 20.96 10.96 7.62
C ILE A 397 21.24 9.45 7.58
N PRO A 398 22.46 8.98 7.92
CA PRO A 398 22.75 7.55 7.95
C PRO A 398 21.91 6.83 9.01
N ILE A 399 21.33 5.69 8.61
CA ILE A 399 20.57 4.80 9.50
C ILE A 399 21.18 3.38 9.45
N ARG A 400 20.72 2.46 10.29
CA ARG A 400 21.32 1.12 10.44
C ARG A 400 21.01 0.18 9.29
N GLY A 401 19.95 0.45 8.55
CA GLY A 401 19.59 -0.36 7.41
C GLY A 401 18.45 0.28 6.62
N PRO A 402 18.12 -0.27 5.44
CA PRO A 402 17.04 0.26 4.63
C PRO A 402 15.70 0.13 5.38
N GLY A 403 14.93 1.22 5.35
CA GLY A 403 13.68 1.37 6.10
C GLY A 403 12.47 1.32 5.20
N PHE A 404 11.30 1.14 5.80
CA PHE A 404 10.01 1.24 5.12
C PHE A 404 9.16 2.38 5.68
N PHE A 405 9.08 2.52 7.00
CA PHE A 405 8.27 3.59 7.59
C PHE A 405 9.14 4.68 8.24
N LEU A 406 8.79 5.92 7.93
CA LEU A 406 9.24 7.13 8.60
C LEU A 406 8.02 7.87 9.15
N ARG A 407 8.06 8.25 10.43
CA ARG A 407 6.91 8.82 11.14
C ARG A 407 7.33 9.87 12.15
N SER A 408 6.54 10.91 12.31
CA SER A 408 6.67 11.93 13.35
C SER A 408 5.28 12.42 13.74
N HIS A 409 5.25 13.52 14.49
CA HIS A 409 4.07 14.29 14.81
C HIS A 409 4.49 15.76 14.99
N GLN A 410 3.61 16.71 14.72
CA GLN A 410 3.85 18.15 14.85
C GLN A 410 4.30 18.52 16.28
N ASN A 411 3.72 17.87 17.29
CA ASN A 411 4.07 18.06 18.70
C ASN A 411 5.26 17.22 19.16
N SER A 412 5.79 16.33 18.33
CA SER A 412 6.98 15.55 18.64
C SER A 412 8.22 16.30 18.17
N ARG A 413 9.26 16.35 19.01
CA ARG A 413 10.61 16.79 18.60
C ARG A 413 11.26 15.80 17.61
N TYR A 414 10.80 14.56 17.64
CA TYR A 414 11.47 13.44 16.99
C TYR A 414 10.71 12.86 15.80
N ALA A 415 11.45 12.36 14.83
CA ALA A 415 10.98 11.41 13.83
C ALA A 415 11.53 10.01 14.14
N PHE A 416 10.75 8.97 13.85
CA PHE A 416 11.08 7.57 14.08
C PHE A 416 11.17 6.87 12.72
N VAL A 417 12.26 6.15 12.52
CA VAL A 417 12.52 5.39 11.30
C VAL A 417 12.87 3.95 11.64
N ASP A 418 12.23 3.01 10.97
CA ASP A 418 12.57 1.59 11.08
C ASP A 418 13.66 1.19 10.08
N SER A 419 14.25 0.02 10.30
CA SER A 419 15.17 -0.61 9.36
C SER A 419 14.62 -1.97 8.90
N MET A 420 13.30 -2.05 8.67
CA MET A 420 12.62 -3.33 8.50
C MET A 420 13.03 -4.12 7.26
N MET A 421 13.63 -3.46 6.27
CA MET A 421 14.15 -4.12 5.07
C MET A 421 15.57 -4.67 5.26
N SER A 422 16.19 -4.43 6.42
CA SER A 422 17.50 -4.97 6.79
C SER A 422 17.38 -6.27 7.58
N PRO A 423 17.95 -7.40 7.11
CA PRO A 423 17.95 -8.65 7.86
C PRO A 423 18.62 -8.53 9.23
N GLN A 424 19.65 -7.69 9.34
CA GLN A 424 20.43 -7.50 10.56
C GLN A 424 19.84 -6.43 11.47
N ALA A 425 19.23 -5.38 10.92
CA ALA A 425 18.78 -4.21 11.68
C ALA A 425 17.26 -4.09 11.85
N LYS A 426 16.45 -5.01 11.30
CA LYS A 426 14.96 -4.96 11.40
C LYS A 426 14.38 -4.89 12.80
N HIS A 427 15.17 -5.19 13.83
CA HIS A 427 14.78 -5.11 15.23
C HIS A 427 15.03 -3.72 15.86
N LEU A 428 15.57 -2.78 15.09
CA LEU A 428 15.93 -1.44 15.55
C LEU A 428 14.92 -0.41 15.04
N LEU A 429 14.56 0.50 15.93
CA LEU A 429 13.87 1.74 15.61
C LEU A 429 14.80 2.90 15.99
N GLN A 430 15.14 3.75 15.03
CA GLN A 430 16.01 4.90 15.26
C GLN A 430 15.19 6.18 15.39
N VAL A 431 15.63 7.05 16.29
CA VAL A 431 14.97 8.31 16.62
C VAL A 431 15.86 9.45 16.13
N ILE A 432 15.33 10.23 15.20
CA ILE A 432 15.96 11.37 14.58
C ILE A 432 15.42 12.65 15.24
N ASP A 433 16.31 13.53 15.66
CA ASP A 433 15.94 14.88 16.09
C ASP A 433 15.64 15.76 14.88
N LYS A 434 14.44 16.34 14.80
CA LYS A 434 14.00 17.14 13.66
C LYS A 434 14.70 18.49 13.55
N GLU A 435 15.33 18.98 14.62
CA GLU A 435 16.09 20.23 14.63
C GLU A 435 17.52 20.00 14.17
N THR A 436 18.21 18.99 14.70
CA THR A 436 19.62 18.73 14.37
C THR A 436 19.79 17.85 13.12
N LEU A 437 18.75 17.10 12.74
CA LEU A 437 18.78 16.09 11.67
C LEU A 437 19.80 14.97 11.93
N GLU A 438 19.89 14.55 13.19
CA GLU A 438 20.79 13.48 13.64
C GLU A 438 20.03 12.40 14.39
N VAL A 439 20.53 11.16 14.29
CA VAL A 439 20.03 10.06 15.12
C VAL A 439 20.50 10.27 16.55
N VAL A 440 19.57 10.49 17.46
CA VAL A 440 19.84 10.78 18.89
C VAL A 440 19.59 9.57 19.79
N ARG A 441 18.82 8.58 19.32
CA ARG A 441 18.52 7.36 20.09
C ARG A 441 18.27 6.18 19.17
N GLU A 442 18.64 5.00 19.65
CA GLU A 442 18.25 3.72 19.09
C GLU A 442 17.41 2.96 20.13
N ILE A 443 16.23 2.51 19.71
CA ILE A 443 15.35 1.65 20.49
C ILE A 443 15.53 0.24 19.93
N ALA A 444 16.10 -0.64 20.74
CA ALA A 444 16.38 -2.02 20.34
C ALA A 444 15.26 -2.96 20.80
N GLY A 445 14.61 -3.60 19.84
CA GLY A 445 13.80 -4.80 20.06
C GLY A 445 14.67 -6.06 20.17
N GLN A 446 14.01 -7.22 20.23
CA GLN A 446 14.72 -8.51 20.22
C GLN A 446 15.34 -8.76 18.83
N PRO A 447 16.64 -9.09 18.75
CA PRO A 447 17.29 -9.43 17.48
C PRO A 447 16.51 -10.49 16.68
N GLY A 448 16.39 -10.26 15.38
CA GLY A 448 15.65 -11.16 14.49
C GLY A 448 14.14 -10.97 14.47
N ARG A 449 13.56 -10.13 15.35
CA ARG A 449 12.14 -9.75 15.32
C ARG A 449 11.97 -8.36 14.75
N THR A 450 11.02 -8.16 13.84
CA THR A 450 10.84 -6.87 13.17
C THR A 450 10.14 -5.86 14.08
N LEU A 451 10.77 -4.73 14.37
CA LEU A 451 10.19 -3.57 15.05
C LEU A 451 9.99 -2.45 14.03
N ALA A 452 8.74 -2.14 13.69
CA ALA A 452 8.43 -1.25 12.57
C ALA A 452 7.10 -0.51 12.72
N HIS A 453 6.87 0.44 11.79
CA HIS A 453 5.63 1.21 11.65
C HIS A 453 5.22 1.92 12.94
N VAL A 454 5.67 3.15 13.14
CA VAL A 454 5.18 3.99 14.24
C VAL A 454 3.85 4.66 13.87
N GLU A 455 3.03 4.99 14.84
CA GLU A 455 1.90 5.92 14.71
C GLU A 455 1.75 6.65 16.05
N PHE A 456 1.22 7.86 16.04
CA PHE A 456 1.11 8.68 17.24
C PHE A 456 -0.32 8.75 17.74
N THR A 457 -0.48 8.99 19.05
CA THR A 457 -1.74 9.50 19.60
C THR A 457 -2.08 10.85 19.01
N ARG A 458 -3.34 11.26 19.11
CA ARG A 458 -3.85 12.54 18.60
C ARG A 458 -3.05 13.75 19.08
N ASP A 459 -2.54 13.70 20.31
CA ASP A 459 -1.75 14.76 20.92
C ASP A 459 -0.25 14.65 20.63
N GLY A 460 0.20 13.54 20.04
CA GLY A 460 1.61 13.23 19.80
C GLY A 460 2.39 12.75 21.04
N ARG A 461 1.73 12.54 22.18
CA ARG A 461 2.40 12.16 23.43
C ARG A 461 2.96 10.74 23.40
N TYR A 462 2.28 9.82 22.75
CA TYR A 462 2.69 8.42 22.67
C TYR A 462 2.94 7.99 21.23
N ALA A 463 4.01 7.22 21.04
CA ALA A 463 4.40 6.59 19.78
C ALA A 463 4.21 5.07 19.87
N LEU A 464 3.38 4.51 18.99
CA LEU A 464 3.01 3.09 18.99
C LEU A 464 3.74 2.37 17.85
N ALA A 465 4.62 1.43 18.17
CA ALA A 465 5.35 0.62 17.18
C ALA A 465 4.83 -0.83 17.16
N SER A 466 4.94 -1.51 16.02
CA SER A 466 4.62 -2.94 15.91
C SER A 466 5.87 -3.80 16.04
N ILE A 467 5.78 -4.84 16.85
CA ILE A 467 6.58 -6.05 16.70
C ILE A 467 5.84 -6.97 15.75
N TRP A 468 6.31 -7.01 14.50
CA TRP A 468 5.61 -7.63 13.37
C TRP A 468 5.88 -9.14 13.28
N GLU A 469 5.49 -9.88 14.32
CA GLU A 469 5.70 -11.32 14.46
C GLU A 469 4.39 -12.03 14.89
N ASP A 470 4.24 -13.33 14.66
CA ASP A 470 3.01 -14.06 15.01
C ASP A 470 2.69 -14.06 16.52
N ASP A 471 3.73 -14.00 17.36
CA ASP A 471 3.67 -13.76 18.82
C ASP A 471 4.03 -12.30 19.17
N GLY A 472 3.68 -11.38 18.28
CA GLY A 472 4.04 -9.97 18.32
C GLY A 472 3.27 -9.14 19.35
N ALA A 473 3.47 -7.84 19.26
CA ALA A 473 2.83 -6.86 20.13
C ALA A 473 2.83 -5.47 19.50
N VAL A 474 1.91 -4.62 19.93
CA VAL A 474 2.07 -3.16 19.83
C VAL A 474 2.77 -2.67 21.10
N VAL A 475 3.88 -1.97 20.92
CA VAL A 475 4.67 -1.37 22.01
C VAL A 475 4.45 0.13 21.99
N VAL A 476 4.11 0.69 23.14
CA VAL A 476 3.84 2.12 23.31
C VAL A 476 5.01 2.76 24.01
N TYR A 477 5.54 3.81 23.41
CA TYR A 477 6.61 4.64 23.94
C TYR A 477 6.08 6.02 24.29
N ASP A 478 6.54 6.59 25.39
CA ASP A 478 6.41 8.03 25.62
C ASP A 478 7.32 8.75 24.62
N ALA A 479 6.73 9.63 23.80
CA ALA A 479 7.41 10.24 22.66
C ALA A 479 8.50 11.25 23.06
N GLN A 480 8.54 11.68 24.32
CA GLN A 480 9.55 12.62 24.82
C GLN A 480 10.70 11.88 25.50
N THR A 481 10.39 10.98 26.43
CA THR A 481 11.38 10.24 27.22
C THR A 481 11.93 9.02 26.48
N LEU A 482 11.24 8.59 25.41
CA LEU A 482 11.56 7.42 24.59
C LEU A 482 11.55 6.11 25.39
N GLN A 483 10.88 6.09 26.54
CA GLN A 483 10.71 4.91 27.37
C GLN A 483 9.45 4.16 26.98
N GLU A 484 9.51 2.83 27.05
CA GLU A 484 8.32 1.98 26.91
C GLU A 484 7.40 2.19 28.10
N VAL A 485 6.12 2.44 27.83
CA VAL A 485 5.08 2.64 28.85
C VAL A 485 4.03 1.53 28.86
N LYS A 486 3.83 0.85 27.73
CA LYS A 486 2.85 -0.23 27.62
C LYS A 486 3.21 -1.20 26.49
N ARG A 487 2.78 -2.44 26.64
CA ARG A 487 2.95 -3.50 25.64
C ARG A 487 1.66 -4.30 25.53
N LEU A 488 1.15 -4.42 24.31
CA LEU A 488 -0.13 -5.03 24.00
C LEU A 488 0.10 -6.24 23.07
N PRO A 489 0.04 -7.48 23.58
CA PRO A 489 0.20 -8.68 22.76
C PRO A 489 -0.84 -8.75 21.64
N MET A 490 -0.40 -9.01 20.41
CA MET A 490 -1.25 -9.04 19.20
C MET A 490 -0.68 -10.01 18.16
N LYS A 491 -1.52 -10.55 17.27
CA LYS A 491 -1.08 -11.52 16.25
C LYS A 491 -0.56 -10.82 15.00
N LYS A 492 0.78 -10.68 14.92
CA LYS A 492 1.47 -10.03 13.80
C LYS A 492 0.86 -8.67 13.44
N PRO A 493 0.84 -7.73 14.40
CA PRO A 493 0.33 -6.39 14.16
C PRO A 493 1.20 -5.68 13.11
N VAL A 494 0.58 -5.07 12.10
CA VAL A 494 1.28 -4.41 10.98
C VAL A 494 1.16 -2.90 11.11
N GLY A 495 0.24 -2.29 10.38
CA GLY A 495 -0.09 -0.88 10.47
C GLY A 495 -1.08 -0.62 11.59
N LYS A 496 -0.93 0.55 12.20
CA LYS A 496 -1.90 1.14 13.11
C LYS A 496 -2.14 2.58 12.69
N TYR A 497 -3.38 3.03 12.83
CA TYR A 497 -3.85 4.26 12.20
C TYR A 497 -4.71 5.04 13.19
N ASN A 498 -4.24 6.20 13.63
CA ASN A 498 -4.99 7.07 14.55
C ASN A 498 -6.02 7.89 13.79
N VAL A 499 -7.27 7.88 14.24
CA VAL A 499 -8.39 8.53 13.53
C VAL A 499 -8.08 10.00 13.21
N TRP A 500 -7.75 10.80 14.23
CA TRP A 500 -7.45 12.22 14.06
C TRP A 500 -6.31 12.45 13.07
N ASN A 501 -5.16 11.80 13.30
CA ASN A 501 -3.97 12.04 12.48
C ASN A 501 -4.22 11.71 11.00
N LYS A 502 -5.01 10.67 10.71
CA LYS A 502 -5.36 10.30 9.32
C LYS A 502 -6.38 11.25 8.69
N ILE A 503 -7.39 11.74 9.42
CA ILE A 503 -8.40 12.65 8.83
C ILE A 503 -7.91 14.09 8.70
N THR A 504 -6.98 14.53 9.56
CA THR A 504 -6.41 15.88 9.50
C THR A 504 -5.13 15.96 8.70
N ARG A 505 -4.63 14.82 8.18
CA ARG A 505 -3.37 14.75 7.44
C ARG A 505 -2.23 15.38 8.23
N GLU A 506 -2.05 14.90 9.45
CA GLU A 506 -0.98 15.37 10.34
C GLU A 506 0.39 15.25 9.65
N GLU A 507 1.19 16.33 9.64
CA GLU A 507 2.39 16.49 8.79
C GLU A 507 3.48 15.43 9.03
N GLY A 508 3.51 14.84 10.23
CA GLY A 508 4.37 13.72 10.62
C GLY A 508 3.84 12.33 10.23
N THR A 509 2.66 12.23 9.61
CA THR A 509 2.12 10.99 9.08
C THR A 509 2.15 10.99 7.55
N SER A 510 2.32 9.82 6.94
CA SER A 510 2.13 9.73 5.48
C SER A 510 0.65 9.78 5.12
N HIS A 511 0.36 10.40 3.98
CA HIS A 511 -0.99 10.65 3.47
C HIS A 511 -1.44 9.60 2.47
#